data_AF-K1QC37-F1
#
_entry.id   AF-K1QC37-F1
#
_cell.length_a   1.000
_cell.length_b   1.000
_cell.length_c   1.000
_cell.angle_alpha   90.00
_cell.angle_beta   90.00
_cell.angle_gamma   90.00
#
_symmetry.space_group_name_H-M   'P 1'
#
loop_
_entity.id
_entity.type
_entity.pdbx_description
1 polymer ?
#
loop_
_entity_poly.entity_id
_entity_poly.type
_entity_poly.pdbx_seq_one_letter_code
_entity_poly.pdbx_strand_id
1 'polypeptide(L)'
;MAFYPCYYTCVKMQCVSLAAASVLPSLRCLEITQQGDTAVQCFKDTSYTPSTIPNPTNITCITHGRYVIYYNNRTHPPYPDGYDQYAFNELCELEVYGCPTPGHYGEDCFLQCPKNCQEGHCHIVDGNCLGCIPGYRGPKCNDGDVINKQRMSNDD
;
A
#
# COMPACT_ATOMS: atom_id res chain seq x y z
N MET A 1 -14.00 7.82 14.67
CA MET A 1 -12.79 7.19 14.09
C MET A 1 -13.11 5.73 13.87
N ALA A 2 -13.28 5.32 12.62
CA ALA A 2 -13.52 3.92 12.29
C ALA A 2 -12.18 3.31 11.85
N PHE A 3 -11.77 2.23 12.51
CA PHE A 3 -10.51 1.53 12.25
C PHE A 3 -10.84 0.22 11.55
N TYR A 4 -10.69 0.18 10.22
CA TYR A 4 -10.83 -1.06 9.47
C TYR A 4 -9.44 -1.48 8.96
N PRO A 5 -8.89 -2.64 9.42
CA PRO A 5 -7.67 -3.19 8.86
C PRO A 5 -7.98 -3.70 7.45
N CYS A 6 -7.25 -3.22 6.44
CA CYS A 6 -7.37 -3.70 5.07
C CYS A 6 -5.97 -3.77 4.43
N TYR A 7 -5.76 -4.74 3.55
CA TYR A 7 -4.51 -4.99 2.82
C TYR A 7 -4.71 -4.55 1.36
N TYR A 8 -3.95 -3.57 0.86
CA TYR A 8 -4.43 -2.67 -0.20
C TYR A 8 -3.74 -2.82 -1.57
N THR A 9 -4.50 -2.56 -2.64
CA THR A 9 -4.07 -2.56 -4.06
C THR A 9 -3.99 -1.15 -4.63
N CYS A 10 -4.96 -0.32 -4.26
CA CYS A 10 -5.16 0.99 -4.84
C CYS A 10 -5.70 1.93 -3.77
N VAL A 11 -5.20 3.16 -3.78
CA VAL A 11 -5.73 4.27 -3.00
C VAL A 11 -6.32 5.27 -3.98
N LYS A 12 -7.60 5.57 -3.86
CA LYS A 12 -8.25 6.65 -4.60
C LYS A 12 -8.50 7.80 -3.64
N MET A 13 -8.04 8.97 -4.03
CA MET A 13 -8.16 10.19 -3.24
C MET A 13 -8.99 11.18 -4.04
N GLN A 14 -10.09 11.63 -3.46
CA GLN A 14 -10.83 12.79 -3.97
C GLN A 14 -10.30 14.03 -3.29
N CYS A 15 -9.70 14.92 -4.07
CA CYS A 15 -9.15 16.18 -3.60
C CYS A 15 -10.08 17.31 -4.03
N VAL A 16 -10.38 18.26 -3.15
CA VAL A 16 -11.01 19.49 -3.63
C VAL A 16 -9.92 20.32 -4.29
N SER A 17 -10.06 20.63 -5.58
CA SER A 17 -9.27 21.70 -6.19
C SER A 17 -9.85 23.02 -5.68
N LEU A 18 -9.52 23.38 -4.44
CA LEU A 18 -9.82 24.70 -3.93
C LEU A 18 -8.89 25.66 -4.68
N ALA A 19 -9.47 26.45 -5.58
CA ALA A 19 -8.82 27.58 -6.25
C ALA A 19 -8.41 28.71 -5.26
N ALA A 20 -8.30 28.41 -3.96
CA ALA A 20 -8.18 29.37 -2.87
C ALA A 20 -6.89 29.25 -2.05
N ALA A 21 -5.86 28.56 -2.53
CA ALA A 21 -4.53 28.66 -1.96
C ALA A 21 -3.52 28.98 -3.08
N SER A 22 -3.15 30.25 -3.17
CA SER A 22 -2.15 30.82 -4.08
C SER A 22 -0.70 30.37 -3.79
N VAL A 23 -0.50 29.23 -3.13
CA VAL A 23 0.78 28.86 -2.53
C VAL A 23 0.97 27.34 -2.63
N LEU A 24 2.19 26.88 -2.94
CA LEU A 24 2.47 25.45 -3.04
C LEU A 24 2.29 24.81 -1.65
N PRO A 25 1.35 23.86 -1.51
CA PRO A 25 1.34 22.99 -0.36
C PRO A 25 2.61 22.14 -0.45
N SER A 26 3.26 21.93 0.68
CA SER A 26 4.40 21.04 0.85
C SER A 26 4.32 19.74 0.05
N LEU A 27 5.47 19.11 -0.18
CA LEU A 27 5.60 17.79 -0.80
C LEU A 27 4.63 16.75 -0.18
N ARG A 28 3.58 16.39 -0.92
CA ARG A 28 2.53 15.46 -0.48
C ARG A 28 3.02 14.03 -0.62
N CYS A 29 2.88 13.24 0.44
CA CYS A 29 3.35 11.87 0.50
C CYS A 29 2.21 10.93 0.92
N LEU A 30 2.19 9.74 0.31
CA LEU A 30 1.34 8.62 0.72
C LEU A 30 2.25 7.45 1.07
N GLU A 31 2.07 6.92 2.27
CA GLU A 31 2.80 5.76 2.76
C GLU A 31 1.85 4.70 3.30
N ILE A 32 2.28 3.44 3.21
CA ILE A 32 1.57 2.31 3.80
C ILE A 32 2.50 1.62 4.79
N THR A 33 2.04 1.38 6.01
CA THR A 33 2.84 0.75 7.05
C THR A 33 2.08 -0.36 7.75
N GLN A 34 2.84 -1.36 8.21
CA GLN A 34 2.40 -2.36 9.18
C GLN A 34 2.94 -1.99 10.57
N GLN A 35 2.24 -2.42 11.61
CA GLN A 35 2.59 -2.03 12.97
C GLN A 35 3.98 -2.55 13.33
N GLY A 36 4.95 -1.63 13.51
CA GLY A 36 6.33 -1.97 13.85
C GLY A 36 7.28 -2.10 12.65
N ASP A 37 6.80 -1.95 11.42
CA ASP A 37 7.59 -2.06 10.19
C ASP A 37 7.91 -0.71 9.54
N THR A 38 8.90 -0.73 8.64
CA THR A 38 9.23 0.42 7.81
C THR A 38 8.08 0.74 6.85
N ALA A 39 7.69 2.01 6.79
CA ALA A 39 6.62 2.45 5.89
C ALA A 39 7.07 2.36 4.41
N VAL A 40 6.21 1.81 3.56
CA VAL A 40 6.39 1.74 2.11
C VAL A 40 5.87 3.04 1.50
N GLN A 41 6.75 3.80 0.84
CA GLN A 41 6.37 5.01 0.12
C GLN A 41 5.70 4.67 -1.21
N CYS A 42 4.41 4.94 -1.30
CA CYS A 42 3.57 4.65 -2.46
C CYS A 42 3.47 5.83 -3.42
N PHE A 43 3.50 7.05 -2.90
CA PHE A 43 3.41 8.26 -3.70
C PHE A 43 4.16 9.42 -3.06
N LYS A 44 4.77 10.23 -3.90
CA LYS A 44 5.45 11.47 -3.55
C LYS A 44 5.23 12.48 -4.66
N ASP A 45 4.45 13.52 -4.37
CA ASP A 45 4.19 14.59 -5.31
C ASP A 45 5.42 15.47 -5.48
N THR A 46 5.87 15.61 -6.73
CA THR A 46 6.97 16.52 -7.13
C THR A 46 6.59 17.38 -8.33
N SER A 47 5.42 17.17 -8.92
CA SER A 47 5.08 17.65 -10.26
C SER A 47 3.81 18.47 -10.31
N TYR A 48 2.86 18.27 -9.39
CA TYR A 48 1.59 18.95 -9.42
C TYR A 48 1.63 20.28 -8.67
N THR A 49 1.02 21.28 -9.28
CA THR A 49 0.66 22.57 -8.65
C THR A 49 -0.78 22.52 -8.13
N PRO A 50 -1.23 23.44 -7.25
CA PRO A 50 -2.58 23.39 -6.67
C PRO A 50 -3.71 23.32 -7.71
N SER A 51 -3.51 23.94 -8.88
CA SER A 51 -4.48 24.00 -9.97
C SER A 51 -4.39 22.83 -10.97
N THR A 52 -3.39 21.96 -10.84
CA THR A 52 -3.15 20.84 -11.77
C THR A 52 -3.33 19.47 -11.12
N ILE A 53 -3.64 19.41 -9.83
CA ILE A 53 -3.95 18.16 -9.13
C ILE A 53 -5.27 17.59 -9.69
N PRO A 54 -5.26 16.37 -10.24
CA PRO A 54 -6.47 15.75 -10.75
C PRO A 54 -7.43 15.36 -9.63
N ASN A 55 -8.74 15.53 -9.86
CA ASN A 55 -9.78 15.05 -8.97
C ASN A 55 -10.75 14.14 -9.76
N PRO A 56 -10.78 12.81 -9.51
CA PRO A 56 -10.02 12.08 -8.49
C PRO A 56 -8.55 11.79 -8.89
N THR A 57 -7.69 11.56 -7.89
CA THR A 57 -6.34 11.01 -8.06
C THR A 57 -6.34 9.54 -7.67
N ASN A 58 -5.88 8.66 -8.56
CA ASN A 58 -5.74 7.22 -8.31
C ASN A 58 -4.26 6.85 -8.15
N ILE A 59 -3.90 6.23 -7.03
CA ILE A 59 -2.55 5.76 -6.70
C ILE A 59 -2.60 4.24 -6.63
N THR A 60 -1.95 3.56 -7.58
CA THR A 60 -1.78 2.10 -7.52
C THR A 60 -0.53 1.79 -6.70
N CYS A 61 -0.73 1.15 -5.55
CA CYS A 61 0.36 0.70 -4.68
C CYS A 61 -0.08 -0.58 -3.99
N ILE A 62 0.53 -1.69 -4.40
CA ILE A 62 0.12 -3.02 -3.98
C ILE A 62 1.06 -3.46 -2.88
N THR A 63 0.58 -3.40 -1.64
CA THR A 63 1.37 -3.83 -0.48
C THR A 63 0.47 -4.27 0.67
N HIS A 64 1.02 -5.14 1.50
CA HIS A 64 0.40 -5.52 2.77
C HIS A 64 0.63 -4.39 3.77
N GLY A 65 -0.44 -3.97 4.44
CA GLY A 65 -0.43 -2.77 5.28
C GLY A 65 -1.57 -2.80 6.28
N ARG A 66 -1.44 -2.00 7.34
CA ARG A 66 -2.53 -1.75 8.30
C ARG A 66 -2.96 -0.30 8.30
N TYR A 67 -2.04 0.61 8.00
CA TYR A 67 -2.27 2.04 8.02
C TYR A 67 -1.90 2.65 6.68
N VAL A 68 -2.78 3.49 6.15
CA VAL A 68 -2.50 4.41 5.05
C VAL A 68 -2.25 5.78 5.67
N ILE A 69 -1.07 6.34 5.43
CA ILE A 69 -0.64 7.63 5.98
C ILE A 69 -0.52 8.60 4.82
N TYR A 70 -1.38 9.61 4.80
CA TYR A 70 -1.26 10.75 3.90
C TYR A 70 -0.78 11.95 4.69
N TYR A 71 0.32 12.56 4.26
CA TYR A 71 0.89 13.69 4.96
C TYR A 71 1.64 14.65 4.04
N ASN A 72 1.85 15.84 4.59
CA ASN A 72 2.60 16.92 4.01
C ASN A 72 4.02 16.89 4.59
N ASN A 73 5.04 16.61 3.78
CA ASN A 73 6.41 16.54 4.29
C ASN A 73 7.01 17.95 4.45
N ARG A 74 7.30 18.31 5.70
CA ARG A 74 7.93 19.58 6.09
C ARG A 74 9.10 19.38 7.05
N THR A 75 9.88 18.34 6.82
CA THR A 75 10.89 17.88 7.79
C THR A 75 12.11 18.78 7.90
N HIS A 76 12.45 19.57 6.88
CA HIS A 76 13.71 20.33 6.87
C HIS A 76 13.52 21.78 6.36
N PRO A 77 13.53 22.78 7.26
CA PRO A 77 13.69 24.18 6.90
C PRO A 77 15.11 24.47 6.36
N PRO A 78 15.30 25.47 5.49
CA PRO A 78 14.30 26.39 4.95
C PRO A 78 13.49 25.77 3.81
N TYR A 79 12.20 26.09 3.74
CA TYR A 79 11.34 25.61 2.65
C TYR A 79 11.67 26.34 1.33
N PRO A 80 11.47 25.70 0.17
CA PRO A 80 11.61 26.36 -1.13
C PRO A 80 10.72 27.60 -1.25
N ASP A 81 11.19 28.58 -2.03
CA ASP A 81 10.43 29.80 -2.33
C ASP A 81 9.08 29.44 -2.96
N GLY A 82 7.99 30.01 -2.43
CA GLY A 82 6.61 29.74 -2.87
C GLY A 82 5.84 28.72 -2.03
N TYR A 83 6.43 28.18 -0.94
CA TYR A 83 5.73 27.36 0.05
C TYR A 83 5.01 28.22 1.09
N ASP A 84 3.84 27.78 1.54
CA ASP A 84 3.05 28.51 2.55
C ASP A 84 3.63 28.31 3.96
N GLN A 85 3.41 29.29 4.83
CA GLN A 85 3.76 29.18 6.24
C GLN A 85 2.95 28.07 6.94
N TYR A 86 1.73 27.77 6.47
CA TYR A 86 0.86 26.69 6.91
C TYR A 86 0.77 25.57 5.86
N ALA A 87 0.52 24.34 6.28
CA ALA A 87 0.37 23.22 5.35
C ALA A 87 -0.87 22.40 5.68
N PHE A 88 -1.96 22.70 4.98
CA PHE A 88 -3.22 22.01 5.14
C PHE A 88 -3.31 20.77 4.24
N ASN A 89 -3.93 19.73 4.76
CA ASN A 89 -4.32 18.54 4.01
C ASN A 89 -5.82 18.61 3.78
N GLU A 90 -6.23 19.09 2.60
CA GLU A 90 -7.64 19.19 2.22
C GLU A 90 -8.01 17.99 1.34
N LEU A 91 -8.40 16.90 2.00
CA LEU A 91 -8.95 15.70 1.35
C LEU A 91 -10.47 15.71 1.49
N CYS A 92 -11.18 15.44 0.39
CA CYS A 92 -12.63 15.31 0.39
C CYS A 92 -13.04 13.88 0.76
N GLU A 93 -12.40 12.90 0.13
CA GLU A 93 -12.65 11.48 0.36
C GLU A 93 -11.37 10.69 0.11
N LEU A 94 -11.15 9.64 0.91
CA LEU A 94 -10.08 8.67 0.71
C LEU A 94 -10.70 7.29 0.70
N GLU A 95 -10.66 6.65 -0.46
CA GLU A 95 -11.13 5.29 -0.68
C GLU A 95 -9.90 4.39 -0.79
N VAL A 96 -9.94 3.26 -0.09
CA VAL A 96 -8.86 2.28 -0.16
C VAL A 96 -9.43 0.93 -0.56
N TYR A 97 -8.87 0.37 -1.62
CA TYR A 97 -9.32 -0.90 -2.20
C TYR A 97 -8.36 -2.01 -1.81
N GLY A 98 -8.91 -3.15 -1.39
CA GLY A 98 -8.12 -4.27 -0.94
C GLY A 98 -8.91 -5.30 -0.17
N CYS A 99 -8.22 -6.31 0.36
CA CYS A 99 -8.83 -7.36 1.14
C CYS A 99 -8.79 -7.06 2.63
N PRO A 100 -9.93 -7.11 3.35
CA PRO A 100 -9.96 -6.87 4.79
C PRO A 100 -9.34 -8.04 5.58
N THR A 101 -9.41 -9.25 5.03
CA THR A 101 -8.88 -10.46 5.63
C THR A 101 -7.47 -10.76 5.09
N PRO A 102 -6.48 -11.01 5.98
CA PRO A 102 -5.17 -11.46 5.56
C PRO A 102 -5.25 -12.80 4.81
N GLY A 103 -4.29 -13.02 3.90
CA GLY A 103 -4.20 -14.29 3.17
C GLY A 103 -5.33 -14.53 2.18
N HIS A 104 -6.03 -13.48 1.74
CA HIS A 104 -7.07 -13.57 0.72
C HIS A 104 -6.77 -12.62 -0.45
N TYR A 105 -7.27 -12.98 -1.64
CA TYR A 105 -7.09 -12.26 -2.89
C TYR A 105 -8.32 -12.39 -3.80
N GLY A 106 -8.31 -11.65 -4.90
CA GLY A 106 -9.40 -11.57 -5.88
C GLY A 106 -10.33 -10.39 -5.60
N GLU A 107 -11.22 -10.11 -6.56
CA GLU A 107 -12.15 -8.96 -6.52
C GLU A 107 -13.01 -8.94 -5.24
N ASP A 108 -13.48 -10.12 -4.81
CA ASP A 108 -14.30 -10.27 -3.60
C ASP A 108 -13.54 -10.79 -2.38
N CYS A 109 -12.22 -10.99 -2.48
CA CYS A 109 -11.39 -11.52 -1.39
C CYS A 109 -11.83 -12.91 -0.87
N PHE A 110 -12.46 -13.72 -1.71
CA PHE A 110 -12.87 -15.09 -1.37
C PHE A 110 -11.80 -16.15 -1.66
N LEU A 111 -10.80 -15.82 -2.48
CA LEU A 111 -9.74 -16.76 -2.83
C LEU A 111 -8.64 -16.70 -1.77
N GLN A 112 -8.23 -17.86 -1.26
CA GLN A 112 -7.15 -17.95 -0.28
C GLN A 112 -5.79 -17.93 -0.97
N CYS A 113 -4.84 -17.19 -0.41
CA CYS A 113 -3.45 -17.23 -0.82
C CYS A 113 -2.90 -18.66 -0.74
N PRO A 114 -2.03 -19.07 -1.69
CA PRO A 114 -1.35 -20.35 -1.61
C PRO A 114 -0.65 -20.57 -0.28
N LYS A 115 -0.80 -21.77 0.31
CA LYS A 115 -0.25 -22.09 1.64
C LYS A 115 1.26 -21.97 1.76
N ASN A 116 1.97 -22.09 0.63
CA ASN A 116 3.42 -22.08 0.58
C ASN A 116 3.99 -20.68 0.25
N CYS A 117 3.14 -19.65 0.14
CA CYS A 117 3.62 -18.27 0.11
C CYS A 117 4.30 -17.96 1.45
N GLN A 118 5.43 -17.26 1.39
CA GLN A 118 6.09 -16.74 2.58
C GLN A 118 5.11 -15.86 3.37
N GLU A 119 5.00 -16.14 4.68
CA GLU A 119 4.11 -15.43 5.62
C GLU A 119 2.61 -15.42 5.21
N GLY A 120 2.22 -16.27 4.26
CA GLY A 120 0.85 -16.30 3.74
C GLY A 120 0.46 -15.06 2.91
N HIS A 121 1.44 -14.24 2.52
CA HIS A 121 1.21 -13.03 1.73
C HIS A 121 1.25 -13.32 0.23
N CYS A 122 0.16 -13.00 -0.46
CA CYS A 122 0.10 -13.01 -1.91
C CYS A 122 -0.38 -11.67 -2.45
N HIS A 123 -0.13 -11.46 -3.73
CA HIS A 123 -0.59 -10.31 -4.49
C HIS A 123 -2.10 -10.39 -4.63
N ILE A 124 -2.79 -9.34 -4.21
CA ILE A 124 -4.23 -9.43 -3.93
C ILE A 124 -5.10 -9.45 -5.20
N VAL A 125 -4.53 -9.24 -6.40
CA VAL A 125 -5.27 -9.35 -7.68
C VAL A 125 -5.17 -10.75 -8.27
N ASP A 126 -3.96 -11.27 -8.45
CA ASP A 126 -3.68 -12.51 -9.18
C ASP A 126 -3.36 -13.71 -8.27
N GLY A 127 -3.11 -13.46 -6.99
CA GLY A 127 -2.76 -14.46 -5.98
C GLY A 127 -1.31 -14.95 -6.07
N ASN A 128 -0.42 -14.23 -6.73
CA ASN A 128 0.99 -14.59 -6.84
C ASN A 128 1.73 -14.30 -5.52
N CYS A 129 2.57 -15.21 -5.06
CA CYS A 129 3.36 -15.02 -3.84
C CYS A 129 4.52 -14.07 -4.10
N LEU A 130 4.81 -13.19 -3.13
CA LEU A 130 6.02 -12.33 -3.15
C LEU A 130 7.30 -13.13 -2.86
N GLY A 131 7.16 -14.25 -2.15
CA GLY A 131 8.22 -15.20 -1.85
C GLY A 131 7.62 -16.56 -1.53
N CYS A 132 8.41 -17.62 -1.66
CA CYS A 132 8.02 -18.98 -1.29
C CYS A 132 8.78 -19.45 -0.05
N ILE A 133 8.13 -20.28 0.75
CA ILE A 133 8.84 -21.02 1.80
C ILE A 133 9.92 -21.93 1.16
N PRO A 134 11.03 -22.23 1.86
CA PRO A 134 12.10 -23.05 1.30
C PRO A 134 11.61 -24.40 0.75
N GLY A 135 12.04 -24.73 -0.47
CA GLY A 135 11.66 -25.98 -1.15
C GLY A 135 10.44 -25.87 -2.08
N TYR A 136 9.80 -24.70 -2.15
CA TYR A 136 8.72 -24.42 -3.09
C TYR A 136 9.11 -23.32 -4.07
N ARG A 137 8.59 -23.42 -5.31
CA ARG A 137 8.88 -22.48 -6.40
C ARG A 137 7.63 -22.20 -7.22
N GLY A 138 7.80 -21.28 -8.17
CA GLY A 138 6.75 -20.82 -9.07
C GLY A 138 5.94 -19.67 -8.49
N PRO A 139 5.11 -19.00 -9.31
CA PRO A 139 4.40 -17.79 -8.92
C PRO A 139 3.40 -18.00 -7.78
N LYS A 140 2.90 -19.23 -7.60
CA LYS A 140 1.98 -19.61 -6.51
C LYS A 140 2.61 -20.58 -5.50
N CYS A 141 3.92 -20.78 -5.54
CA CYS A 141 4.63 -21.70 -4.66
C CYS A 141 4.04 -23.13 -4.64
N ASN A 142 3.53 -23.59 -5.78
CA ASN A 142 2.92 -24.93 -5.90
C ASN A 142 3.96 -25.99 -6.31
N ASP A 143 5.07 -25.57 -6.90
CA ASP A 143 6.10 -26.47 -7.40
C ASP A 143 7.07 -26.80 -6.25
N GLY A 144 6.71 -27.81 -5.47
CA GLY A 144 7.55 -28.32 -4.40
C GLY A 144 8.60 -29.31 -4.93
N ASP A 145 9.86 -29.13 -4.55
CA ASP A 145 10.87 -30.17 -4.73
C ASP A 145 10.50 -31.35 -3.79
N VAL A 146 9.94 -32.42 -4.35
CA VAL A 146 9.46 -33.65 -3.66
C VAL A 146 10.53 -34.29 -2.75
N ILE A 147 11.79 -33.90 -2.92
CA ILE A 147 12.97 -34.44 -2.26
C ILE A 147 12.96 -34.21 -0.73
N ASN A 148 12.29 -33.16 -0.22
CA ASN A 148 12.26 -32.86 1.23
C ASN A 148 11.04 -33.43 1.99
N LYS A 149 10.01 -33.97 1.33
CA LYS A 149 8.85 -34.55 2.02
C LYS A 149 9.18 -35.83 2.80
N GLN A 150 10.26 -36.53 2.47
CA GLN A 150 10.66 -37.77 3.14
C GLN A 150 11.43 -37.56 4.45
N ARG A 151 11.80 -36.32 4.82
CA ARG A 151 12.61 -36.06 6.03
C ARG A 151 11.81 -35.62 7.26
N MET A 152 10.52 -35.31 7.13
CA MET A 152 9.63 -34.92 8.23
C MET A 152 8.63 -36.02 8.65
N SER A 153 8.85 -37.26 8.20
CA SER A 153 8.02 -38.42 8.54
C SER A 153 8.75 -39.46 9.40
N ASN A 154 9.98 -39.18 9.84
CA ASN A 154 10.84 -40.15 10.53
C ASN A 154 11.28 -39.71 11.95
N ASP A 155 10.63 -38.70 12.54
CA ASP A 155 10.81 -38.40 13.96
C ASP A 155 9.54 -38.82 14.72
N ASP A 156 9.33 -40.14 14.83
CA ASP A 156 8.51 -40.81 15.87
C ASP A 156 9.45 -41.42 16.91
#